data_AF-A0A7W8NTQ4-F1
#
_entry.id   AF-A0A7W8NTQ4-F1
#
_cell.length_a   1.000
_cell.length_b   1.000
_cell.length_c   1.000
_cell.angle_alpha   90.00
_cell.angle_beta   90.00
_cell.angle_gamma   90.00
#
_symmetry.space_group_name_H-M   'P 1'
#
loop_
_entity.id
_entity.type
_entity.pdbx_description
1 polymer ?
#
loop_
_entity_poly.entity_id
_entity_poly.type
_entity_poly.pdbx_seq_one_letter_code
_entity_poly.pdbx_strand_id
1 'polypeptide(L)'
;MTTFLPPTPWSHLRLRQVTFDRPATIAVHDAAARHGVSAALVASVLADERTRLDLADRVQNLVMRGACALPRRARHWLLEQVERACGRPVESFSLGHAQMKVATLTWLGIHGYLTVPASLDAKLDMLLDDARAPTLVAACLRATTDHWRAGGVDIAARADILGTLYSIGLTGAAGVHPEPRPNDRGAAIAAHARWLMTRPAFMGTEAGGHGRGLPVGRS
;
A
#
# COMPACT_ATOMS: atom_id res chain seq x y z
N MET A 1 1.53 30.60 13.29
CA MET A 1 1.73 29.48 14.23
C MET A 1 0.53 28.56 14.11
N THR A 2 0.64 27.47 13.34
CA THR A 2 -0.44 26.50 13.16
C THR A 2 -0.35 25.49 14.29
N THR A 3 -1.33 25.50 15.18
CA THR A 3 -1.41 24.61 16.34
C THR A 3 -1.52 23.17 15.83
N PHE A 4 -0.50 22.36 16.13
CA PHE A 4 -0.54 20.91 15.94
C PHE A 4 -1.62 20.37 16.89
N LEU A 5 -2.79 20.05 16.36
CA LEU A 5 -3.75 19.25 17.12
C LEU A 5 -3.16 17.83 17.21
N PRO A 6 -3.05 17.23 18.40
CA PRO A 6 -2.63 15.85 18.50
C PRO A 6 -3.61 14.96 17.72
N PRO A 7 -3.13 13.87 17.10
CA PRO A 7 -4.00 12.94 16.38
C PRO A 7 -5.12 12.50 17.31
N THR A 8 -6.37 12.56 16.81
CA THR A 8 -7.52 12.13 17.61
C THR A 8 -7.31 10.69 18.09
N PRO A 9 -7.49 10.39 19.39
CA PRO A 9 -7.12 9.11 20.00
C PRO A 9 -7.89 7.90 19.46
N TRP A 10 -8.83 8.10 18.53
CA TRP A 10 -9.73 7.07 18.02
C TRP A 10 -9.30 6.45 16.69
N SER A 11 -8.45 7.13 15.90
CA SER A 11 -8.10 6.66 14.55
C SER A 11 -7.31 5.34 14.57
N HIS A 12 -6.31 5.22 15.43
CA HIS A 12 -5.49 4.01 15.57
C HIS A 12 -6.26 2.82 16.19
N LEU A 13 -7.33 3.08 16.96
CA LEU A 13 -8.18 2.02 17.52
C LEU A 13 -9.04 1.35 16.45
N ARG A 14 -9.45 2.09 15.40
CA ARG A 14 -10.22 1.52 14.29
C ARG A 14 -9.42 0.48 13.50
N LEU A 15 -8.12 0.73 13.30
CA LEU A 15 -7.24 -0.20 12.57
C LEU A 15 -7.17 -1.57 13.24
N ARG A 16 -7.21 -1.61 14.58
CA ARG A 16 -7.16 -2.86 15.37
C ARG A 16 -8.40 -3.75 15.19
N GLN A 17 -9.48 -3.21 14.63
CA GLN A 17 -10.69 -3.98 14.32
C GLN A 17 -10.53 -4.79 13.03
N VAL A 18 -9.56 -4.45 12.18
CA VAL A 18 -9.27 -5.21 10.97
C VAL A 18 -8.50 -6.46 11.33
N THR A 19 -9.09 -7.61 11.01
CA THR A 19 -8.43 -8.91 11.13
C THR A 19 -7.96 -9.39 9.75
N PHE A 20 -6.86 -10.13 9.77
CA PHE A 20 -6.35 -10.85 8.62
C PHE A 20 -6.50 -12.33 8.91
N ASP A 21 -7.12 -13.06 8.01
CA ASP A 21 -7.12 -14.51 8.07
C ASP A 21 -5.71 -15.06 7.78
N ARG A 22 -5.55 -16.37 7.93
CA ARG A 22 -4.26 -17.03 7.73
C ARG A 22 -3.73 -16.84 6.30
N PRO A 23 -4.52 -17.05 5.22
CA PRO A 23 -4.07 -16.78 3.86
C PRO A 23 -3.60 -15.34 3.63
N ALA A 24 -4.36 -14.34 4.10
CA ALA A 24 -3.98 -12.93 3.96
C ALA A 24 -2.70 -12.62 4.75
N THR A 25 -2.53 -13.19 5.94
CA THR A 25 -1.32 -13.02 6.75
C THR A 25 -0.09 -13.58 6.02
N ILE A 26 -0.20 -14.77 5.42
CA ILE A 26 0.88 -15.37 4.61
C ILE A 26 1.21 -14.46 3.41
N ALA A 27 0.20 -14.02 2.66
CA ALA A 27 0.40 -13.15 1.50
C ALA A 27 1.09 -11.81 1.88
N VAL A 28 0.78 -11.26 3.06
CA VAL A 28 1.45 -10.07 3.60
C VAL A 28 2.92 -10.35 3.88
N HIS A 29 3.25 -11.45 4.55
CA HIS A 29 4.65 -11.81 4.82
C HIS A 29 5.44 -12.07 3.55
N ASP A 30 4.87 -12.82 2.59
CA ASP A 30 5.52 -13.12 1.32
C ASP A 30 5.78 -11.85 0.49
N ALA A 31 4.81 -10.92 0.47
CA ALA A 31 5.00 -9.63 -0.19
C ALA A 31 6.08 -8.79 0.51
N ALA A 32 6.03 -8.71 1.83
CA ALA A 32 6.97 -7.96 2.64
C ALA A 32 8.41 -8.46 2.47
N ALA A 33 8.59 -9.79 2.52
CA ALA A 33 9.88 -10.43 2.31
C ALA A 33 10.43 -10.19 0.90
N ARG A 34 9.60 -10.35 -0.14
CA ARG A 34 10.00 -10.11 -1.54
C ARG A 34 10.49 -8.68 -1.80
N HIS A 35 9.89 -7.70 -1.14
CA HIS A 35 10.23 -6.28 -1.33
C HIS A 35 11.16 -5.72 -0.24
N GLY A 36 11.52 -6.51 0.77
CA GLY A 36 12.37 -6.08 1.87
C GLY A 36 11.76 -4.93 2.69
N VAL A 37 10.47 -5.04 3.02
CA VAL A 37 9.73 -4.07 3.85
C VAL A 37 9.09 -4.77 5.05
N SER A 38 8.62 -4.01 6.05
CA SER A 38 7.98 -4.58 7.23
C SER A 38 6.59 -5.15 6.91
N ALA A 39 6.36 -6.43 7.24
CA ALA A 39 5.05 -7.09 7.11
C ALA A 39 3.97 -6.40 7.96
N ALA A 40 4.33 -5.95 9.16
CA ALA A 40 3.43 -5.20 10.03
C ALA A 40 3.02 -3.86 9.41
N LEU A 41 3.93 -3.18 8.70
CA LEU A 41 3.62 -1.95 7.97
C LEU A 41 2.69 -2.22 6.79
N VAL A 42 2.96 -3.25 5.99
CA VAL A 42 2.09 -3.67 4.86
C VAL A 42 0.67 -3.96 5.37
N ALA A 43 0.54 -4.77 6.41
CA ALA A 43 -0.77 -5.06 7.03
C ALA A 43 -1.45 -3.80 7.57
N SER A 44 -0.69 -2.86 8.15
CA SER A 44 -1.27 -1.63 8.71
C SER A 44 -1.77 -0.67 7.63
N VAL A 45 -1.08 -0.57 6.49
CA VAL A 45 -1.57 0.18 5.33
C VAL A 45 -2.86 -0.47 4.80
N LEU A 46 -2.88 -1.79 4.61
CA LEU A 46 -4.09 -2.50 4.17
C LEU A 46 -5.26 -2.34 5.14
N ALA A 47 -5.01 -2.37 6.45
CA ALA A 47 -6.02 -2.13 7.46
C ALA A 47 -6.58 -0.71 7.36
N ASP A 48 -5.70 0.28 7.19
CA ASP A 48 -6.10 1.68 7.03
C ASP A 48 -6.97 1.89 5.79
N GLU A 49 -6.56 1.36 4.64
CA GLU A 49 -7.37 1.43 3.41
C GLU A 49 -8.75 0.77 3.62
N ARG A 50 -8.83 -0.39 4.27
CA ARG A 50 -10.11 -1.06 4.57
C ARG A 50 -11.03 -0.25 5.48
N THR A 51 -10.48 0.41 6.49
CA THR A 51 -11.30 1.24 7.40
C THR A 51 -11.81 2.52 6.77
N ARG A 52 -11.16 2.99 5.70
CA ARG A 52 -11.46 4.26 5.05
C ARG A 52 -12.32 4.14 3.80
N LEU A 53 -12.47 2.94 3.23
CA LEU A 53 -13.38 2.68 2.12
C LEU A 53 -14.79 3.21 2.44
N ASP A 54 -15.07 4.41 1.95
CA ASP A 54 -16.37 5.04 2.11
C ASP A 54 -17.39 4.36 1.18
N LEU A 55 -18.67 4.71 1.32
CA LEU A 55 -19.71 4.11 0.51
C LEU A 55 -19.50 4.37 -0.99
N ALA A 56 -18.94 5.53 -1.35
CA ALA A 56 -18.69 5.89 -2.74
C ALA A 56 -17.54 5.06 -3.33
N ASP A 57 -16.45 4.84 -2.59
CA ASP A 57 -15.34 3.98 -2.97
C ASP A 57 -15.77 2.52 -3.14
N ARG A 58 -16.70 2.05 -2.30
CA ARG A 58 -17.28 0.71 -2.43
C ARG A 58 -18.12 0.57 -3.70
N VAL A 59 -18.97 1.56 -3.98
CA VAL A 59 -19.77 1.59 -5.21
C VAL A 59 -18.85 1.67 -6.44
N GLN A 60 -17.85 2.55 -6.42
CA GLN A 60 -16.86 2.67 -7.50
C GLN A 60 -16.15 1.32 -7.73
N ASN A 61 -15.65 0.68 -6.67
CA ASN A 61 -15.00 -0.63 -6.79
C ASN A 61 -15.94 -1.72 -7.32
N LEU A 62 -17.21 -1.72 -6.90
CA LEU A 62 -18.20 -2.68 -7.38
C LEU A 62 -18.49 -2.49 -8.87
N VAL A 63 -18.70 -1.24 -9.31
CA VAL A 63 -18.92 -0.90 -10.72
C VAL A 63 -17.70 -1.31 -11.55
N MET A 64 -16.49 -1.04 -11.06
CA MET A 64 -15.26 -1.39 -11.76
C MET A 64 -15.05 -2.91 -11.83
N ARG A 65 -15.35 -3.67 -10.78
CA ARG A 65 -15.33 -5.14 -10.82
C ARG A 65 -16.36 -5.69 -11.81
N GLY A 66 -17.57 -5.14 -11.79
CA GLY A 66 -18.60 -5.47 -12.76
C GLY A 66 -18.11 -5.23 -14.18
N ALA A 67 -17.51 -4.08 -14.45
CA ALA A 67 -16.94 -3.75 -15.76
C ALA A 67 -15.86 -4.75 -16.19
N CYS A 68 -14.99 -5.18 -15.28
CA CYS A 68 -13.92 -6.13 -15.58
C CYS A 68 -14.42 -7.55 -15.86
N ALA A 69 -15.62 -7.91 -15.37
CA ALA A 69 -16.26 -9.19 -15.68
C ALA A 69 -16.97 -9.21 -17.04
N LEU A 70 -17.15 -8.05 -17.68
CA LEU A 70 -17.85 -7.94 -18.98
C LEU A 70 -16.92 -8.25 -20.16
N PRO A 71 -17.48 -8.71 -21.30
CA PRO A 71 -16.75 -8.76 -22.56
C PRO A 71 -16.18 -7.39 -22.93
N ARG A 72 -15.00 -7.39 -23.58
CA ARG A 72 -14.20 -6.18 -23.84
C ARG A 72 -14.97 -4.98 -24.39
N ARG A 73 -15.89 -5.20 -25.34
CA ARG A 73 -16.72 -4.12 -25.91
C ARG A 73 -17.64 -3.48 -24.87
N ALA A 74 -18.31 -4.31 -24.07
CA ALA A 74 -19.23 -3.85 -23.02
C ALA A 74 -18.46 -3.19 -21.86
N ARG A 75 -17.29 -3.72 -21.52
CA ARG A 75 -16.36 -3.09 -20.57
C ARG A 75 -16.00 -1.67 -20.99
N HIS A 76 -15.47 -1.48 -22.20
CA HIS A 76 -15.09 -0.14 -22.67
C HIS A 76 -16.27 0.83 -22.65
N TRP A 77 -17.43 0.39 -23.16
CA TRP A 77 -18.63 1.23 -23.13
C TRP A 77 -19.03 1.66 -21.72
N LEU A 78 -18.97 0.75 -20.75
CA LEU A 78 -19.28 1.04 -19.35
C LEU A 78 -18.24 1.98 -18.73
N LEU A 79 -16.94 1.75 -18.99
CA LEU A 79 -15.87 2.63 -18.53
C LEU A 79 -16.08 4.06 -19.07
N GLU A 80 -16.41 4.23 -20.35
CA GLU A 80 -16.74 5.53 -20.93
C GLU A 80 -17.95 6.21 -20.26
N GLN A 81 -18.97 5.44 -19.84
CA GLN A 81 -20.09 6.02 -19.08
C GLN A 81 -19.65 6.48 -17.70
N VAL A 82 -18.81 5.68 -17.04
CA VAL A 82 -18.28 6.00 -15.70
C VAL A 82 -17.42 7.26 -15.77
N GLU A 83 -16.55 7.39 -16.77
CA GLU A 83 -15.73 8.59 -16.96
C GLU A 83 -16.58 9.83 -17.21
N ARG A 84 -17.62 9.72 -18.04
CA ARG A 84 -18.57 10.80 -18.28
C ARG A 84 -19.32 11.21 -17.02
N ALA A 85 -19.79 10.24 -16.24
CA ALA A 85 -20.53 10.50 -15.01
C ALA A 85 -19.63 11.12 -13.91
N CYS A 86 -18.38 10.67 -13.81
CA CYS A 86 -17.44 11.14 -12.81
C CYS A 86 -16.63 12.38 -13.24
N GLY A 87 -16.69 12.77 -14.51
CA GLY A 87 -15.95 13.91 -15.07
C GLY A 87 -14.42 13.75 -15.01
N ARG A 88 -13.90 12.54 -14.85
CA ARG A 88 -12.47 12.23 -14.76
C ARG A 88 -12.18 10.82 -15.28
N PRO A 89 -10.98 10.55 -15.83
CA PRO A 89 -10.63 9.26 -16.41
C PRO A 89 -10.53 8.16 -15.34
N VAL A 90 -10.86 6.92 -15.69
CA VAL A 90 -10.86 5.79 -14.73
C VAL A 90 -9.48 5.49 -14.16
N GLU A 91 -8.40 5.83 -14.89
CA GLU A 91 -7.02 5.67 -14.43
C GLU A 91 -6.68 6.52 -13.21
N SER A 92 -7.45 7.58 -12.98
CA SER A 92 -7.30 8.49 -11.84
C SER A 92 -7.89 7.92 -10.54
N PHE A 93 -8.68 6.86 -10.64
CA PHE A 93 -9.33 6.24 -9.49
C PHE A 93 -8.35 5.40 -8.67
N SER A 94 -8.48 5.46 -7.35
CA SER A 94 -7.85 4.52 -6.43
C SER A 94 -8.71 3.27 -6.34
N LEU A 95 -8.16 2.12 -6.69
CA LEU A 95 -8.91 0.87 -6.87
C LEU A 95 -8.43 -0.25 -5.95
N GLY A 96 -9.36 -1.14 -5.63
CA GLY A 96 -9.13 -2.37 -4.87
C GLY A 96 -8.71 -2.13 -3.42
N HIS A 97 -8.30 -3.21 -2.74
CA HIS A 97 -7.86 -3.13 -1.34
C HIS A 97 -6.54 -2.38 -1.12
N ALA A 98 -5.73 -2.22 -2.17
CA ALA A 98 -4.53 -1.39 -2.11
C ALA A 98 -4.84 0.11 -2.30
N GLN A 99 -6.05 0.48 -2.76
CA GLN A 99 -6.43 1.86 -3.06
C GLN A 99 -5.42 2.59 -3.96
N MET A 100 -4.89 1.86 -4.96
CA MET A 100 -3.81 2.32 -5.82
C MET A 100 -4.34 2.77 -7.18
N LYS A 101 -3.69 3.78 -7.77
CA LYS A 101 -3.99 4.31 -9.10
C LYS A 101 -3.21 3.60 -10.19
N VAL A 102 -3.74 3.62 -11.42
CA VAL A 102 -3.06 3.06 -12.62
C VAL A 102 -1.72 3.75 -12.89
N ALA A 103 -1.62 5.05 -12.61
CA ALA A 103 -0.37 5.80 -12.75
C ALA A 103 0.72 5.27 -11.81
N THR A 104 0.40 5.06 -10.53
CA THR A 104 1.32 4.47 -9.54
C THR A 104 1.76 3.08 -9.97
N LEU A 105 0.81 2.23 -10.37
CA LEU A 105 1.11 0.88 -10.85
C LEU A 105 2.06 0.92 -12.07
N THR A 106 1.78 1.77 -13.05
CA THR A 106 2.62 1.90 -14.25
C THR A 106 4.02 2.37 -13.89
N TRP A 107 4.16 3.34 -12.98
CA TRP A 107 5.45 3.80 -12.49
C TRP A 107 6.24 2.68 -11.81
N LEU A 108 5.59 1.87 -10.97
CA LEU A 108 6.22 0.70 -10.32
C LEU A 108 6.70 -0.32 -11.35
N GLY A 109 5.95 -0.50 -12.44
CA GLY A 109 6.36 -1.35 -13.56
C GLY A 109 7.60 -0.85 -14.28
N ILE A 110 7.63 0.44 -14.63
CA ILE A 110 8.76 1.06 -15.35
C ILE A 110 10.05 0.98 -14.54
N HIS A 111 9.97 1.11 -13.21
CA HIS A 111 11.13 1.10 -12.33
C HIS A 111 11.49 -0.31 -11.81
N GLY A 112 10.85 -1.37 -12.33
CA GLY A 112 11.21 -2.75 -12.01
C GLY A 112 10.76 -3.24 -10.63
N TYR A 113 9.88 -2.52 -9.94
CA TYR A 113 9.33 -2.97 -8.66
C TYR A 113 8.26 -4.04 -8.82
N LEU A 114 7.57 -4.08 -9.97
CA LEU A 114 6.53 -5.05 -10.28
C LEU A 114 6.54 -5.41 -11.76
N THR A 115 6.13 -6.63 -12.08
CA THR A 115 5.73 -6.96 -13.46
C THR A 115 4.31 -6.45 -13.67
N VAL A 116 4.16 -5.42 -14.50
CA VAL A 116 2.88 -4.75 -14.75
C VAL A 116 2.42 -5.00 -16.18
N PRO A 117 1.16 -5.40 -16.39
CA PRO A 117 0.60 -5.58 -17.73
C PRO A 117 0.65 -4.30 -18.57
N ALA A 118 0.80 -4.44 -19.89
CA ALA A 118 0.83 -3.28 -20.78
C ALA A 118 -0.56 -2.62 -20.95
N SER A 119 -1.62 -3.42 -21.08
CA SER A 119 -2.98 -2.93 -21.34
C SER A 119 -3.64 -2.34 -20.10
N LEU A 120 -4.44 -1.29 -20.30
CA LEU A 120 -5.25 -0.70 -19.23
C LEU A 120 -6.16 -1.75 -18.58
N ASP A 121 -6.82 -2.59 -19.39
CA ASP A 121 -7.73 -3.61 -18.87
C ASP A 121 -7.05 -4.54 -17.86
N ALA A 122 -5.88 -5.08 -18.21
CA ALA A 122 -5.15 -5.98 -17.32
C ALA A 122 -4.55 -5.25 -16.10
N LYS A 123 -4.25 -3.95 -16.20
CA LYS A 123 -3.84 -3.14 -15.04
C LYS A 123 -5.01 -2.96 -14.06
N LEU A 124 -6.21 -2.66 -14.57
CA LEU A 124 -7.41 -2.55 -13.74
C LEU A 124 -7.75 -3.89 -13.07
N ASP A 125 -7.63 -5.00 -13.81
CA ASP A 125 -7.84 -6.35 -13.25
C ASP A 125 -6.82 -6.63 -12.13
N MET A 126 -5.55 -6.27 -12.34
CA MET A 126 -4.50 -6.39 -11.34
C MET A 126 -4.73 -5.53 -10.08
N LEU A 127 -5.29 -4.32 -10.23
CA LEU A 127 -5.62 -3.44 -9.10
C LEU A 127 -6.82 -3.93 -8.29
N LEU A 128 -7.78 -4.59 -8.95
CA LEU A 128 -9.00 -5.11 -8.32
C LEU A 128 -8.84 -6.52 -7.74
N ASP A 129 -7.72 -7.19 -8.02
CA ASP A 129 -7.36 -8.49 -7.45
C ASP A 129 -6.91 -8.33 -5.99
N ASP A 130 -7.78 -8.73 -5.06
CA ASP A 130 -7.53 -8.62 -3.62
C ASP A 130 -6.34 -9.45 -3.14
N ALA A 131 -6.02 -10.55 -3.83
CA ALA A 131 -4.86 -11.38 -3.49
C ALA A 131 -3.54 -10.67 -3.81
N ARG A 132 -3.56 -9.69 -4.74
CA ARG A 132 -2.37 -8.90 -5.09
C ARG A 132 -2.16 -7.69 -4.20
N ALA A 133 -3.18 -7.25 -3.46
CA ALA A 133 -3.10 -6.03 -2.66
C ALA A 133 -1.87 -5.97 -1.73
N PRO A 134 -1.47 -7.03 -1.01
CA PRO A 134 -0.24 -7.00 -0.21
C PRO A 134 1.03 -6.75 -1.03
N THR A 135 1.11 -7.35 -2.23
CA THR A 135 2.27 -7.18 -3.14
C THR A 135 2.32 -5.75 -3.67
N LEU A 136 1.17 -5.18 -4.05
CA LEU A 136 1.09 -3.79 -4.51
C LEU A 136 1.55 -2.80 -3.43
N VAL A 137 1.03 -2.98 -2.20
CA VAL A 137 1.42 -2.15 -1.05
C VAL A 137 2.91 -2.27 -0.77
N ALA A 138 3.44 -3.50 -0.68
CA ALA A 138 4.85 -3.73 -0.38
C ALA A 138 5.79 -3.12 -1.44
N ALA A 139 5.47 -3.28 -2.73
CA ALA A 139 6.23 -2.68 -3.82
C ALA A 139 6.23 -1.15 -3.76
N CYS A 140 5.07 -0.54 -3.47
CA CYS A 140 4.96 0.91 -3.31
C CYS A 140 5.77 1.44 -2.14
N LEU A 141 5.74 0.77 -0.99
CA LEU A 141 6.54 1.13 0.19
C LEU A 141 8.04 1.02 -0.11
N ARG A 142 8.45 -0.02 -0.84
CA ARG A 142 9.85 -0.20 -1.24
C ARG A 142 10.30 0.88 -2.21
N ALA A 143 9.51 1.15 -3.25
CA ALA A 143 9.75 2.23 -4.19
C ALA A 143 9.89 3.60 -3.49
N THR A 144 9.01 3.87 -2.52
CA THR A 144 9.06 5.10 -1.73
C THR A 144 10.37 5.18 -0.95
N THR A 145 10.78 4.09 -0.30
CA THR A 145 12.04 4.02 0.45
C THR A 145 13.25 4.28 -0.45
N ASP A 146 13.32 3.63 -1.61
CA ASP A 146 14.45 3.78 -2.53
C ASP A 146 14.50 5.19 -3.15
N HIS A 147 13.34 5.76 -3.50
CA HIS A 147 13.25 7.14 -4.00
C HIS A 147 13.81 8.15 -2.99
N TRP A 148 13.44 8.01 -1.73
CA TRP A 148 13.92 8.89 -0.66
C TRP A 148 15.40 8.69 -0.37
N ARG A 149 15.87 7.43 -0.40
CA ARG A 149 17.30 7.12 -0.26
C ARG A 149 18.13 7.75 -1.39
N ALA A 150 17.63 7.73 -2.63
CA ALA A 150 18.27 8.42 -3.75
C ALA A 150 18.31 9.96 -3.56
N GLY A 151 17.33 10.51 -2.84
CA GLY A 151 17.32 11.91 -2.39
C GLY A 151 18.14 12.19 -1.12
N GLY A 152 18.91 11.22 -0.62
CA GLY A 152 19.80 11.38 0.54
C GLY A 152 19.15 11.19 1.91
N VAL A 153 17.91 10.70 1.98
CA VAL A 153 17.17 10.54 3.25
C VAL A 153 16.72 9.08 3.40
N ASP A 154 17.26 8.36 4.39
CA ASP A 154 16.80 7.00 4.67
C ASP A 154 15.57 7.00 5.58
N ILE A 155 14.44 6.54 5.03
CA ILE A 155 13.16 6.41 5.73
C ILE A 155 12.73 4.94 5.91
N ALA A 156 13.59 3.97 5.66
CA ALA A 156 13.24 2.54 5.70
C ALA A 156 12.64 2.11 7.06
N ALA A 157 13.17 2.65 8.16
CA ALA A 157 12.68 2.40 9.52
C ALA A 157 11.57 3.38 9.97
N ARG A 158 11.20 4.36 9.13
CA ARG A 158 10.24 5.42 9.45
C ARG A 158 8.84 5.05 8.97
N ALA A 159 8.23 4.07 9.63
CA ALA A 159 6.88 3.59 9.33
C ALA A 159 5.81 4.72 9.32
N ASP A 160 6.01 5.75 10.13
CA ASP A 160 5.17 6.95 10.21
C ASP A 160 5.24 7.80 8.93
N ILE A 161 6.44 7.97 8.39
CA ILE A 161 6.66 8.67 7.13
C ILE A 161 6.18 7.83 5.96
N LEU A 162 6.52 6.54 5.94
CA LEU A 162 6.08 5.63 4.88
C LEU A 162 4.54 5.53 4.80
N GLY A 163 3.85 5.45 5.95
CA GLY A 163 2.38 5.50 5.98
C GLY A 163 1.80 6.85 5.50
N THR A 164 2.49 7.96 5.81
CA THR A 164 2.13 9.29 5.29
C THR A 164 2.27 9.33 3.77
N LEU A 165 3.40 8.88 3.24
CA LEU A 165 3.72 8.93 1.81
C LEU A 165 2.84 7.97 0.99
N TYR A 166 2.49 6.80 1.51
CA TYR A 166 1.51 5.94 0.83
C TYR A 166 0.19 6.67 0.55
N SER A 167 -0.17 7.61 1.43
CA SER A 167 -1.42 8.37 1.35
C SER A 167 -1.40 9.53 0.37
N ILE A 168 -0.24 10.20 0.24
CA ILE A 168 -0.12 11.46 -0.50
C ILE A 168 0.71 11.32 -1.79
N GLY A 169 1.38 10.18 -1.98
CA GLY A 169 2.29 9.92 -3.08
C GLY A 169 3.77 9.80 -2.64
N LEU A 170 4.65 9.55 -3.61
CA LEU A 170 6.09 9.33 -3.40
C LEU A 170 6.76 10.48 -2.62
N THR A 171 6.32 11.72 -2.83
CA THR A 171 6.77 12.91 -2.09
C THR A 171 5.61 13.88 -1.86
N GLY A 172 5.80 14.84 -0.96
CA GLY A 172 4.96 16.04 -0.93
C GLY A 172 5.29 16.99 -2.09
N ALA A 173 4.60 18.14 -2.15
CA ALA A 173 4.81 19.16 -3.18
C ALA A 173 6.25 19.73 -3.21
N ALA A 174 6.95 19.71 -2.08
CA ALA A 174 8.33 20.19 -1.94
C ALA A 174 9.39 19.10 -2.21
N GLY A 175 9.00 17.91 -2.67
CA GLY A 175 9.93 16.81 -2.92
C GLY A 175 10.42 16.12 -1.64
N VAL A 176 11.66 15.61 -1.69
CA VAL A 176 12.35 14.98 -0.55
C VAL A 176 12.87 16.07 0.38
N HIS A 177 12.50 16.00 1.66
CA HIS A 177 12.96 16.91 2.70
C HIS A 177 13.88 16.16 3.68
N PRO A 178 15.00 16.73 4.14
CA PRO A 178 15.92 16.05 5.07
C PRO A 178 15.27 15.65 6.39
N GLU A 179 14.26 16.41 6.82
CA GLU A 179 13.49 16.15 8.04
C GLU A 179 12.01 15.95 7.71
N PRO A 180 11.60 14.79 7.16
CA PRO A 180 10.20 14.55 6.88
C PRO A 180 9.40 14.43 8.17
N ARG A 181 8.18 14.98 8.15
CA ARG A 181 7.24 14.92 9.28
C ARG A 181 6.02 14.07 8.91
N PRO A 182 5.58 13.17 9.81
CA PRO A 182 4.38 12.39 9.55
C PRO A 182 3.13 13.26 9.70
N ASN A 183 2.05 12.87 9.03
CA ASN A 183 0.70 13.33 9.37
C ASN A 183 0.02 12.34 10.34
N ASP A 184 -1.19 12.69 10.80
CA ASP A 184 -1.97 11.85 11.71
C ASP A 184 -2.21 10.43 11.19
N ARG A 185 -2.41 10.30 9.86
CA ARG A 185 -2.63 9.02 9.20
C ARG A 185 -1.38 8.13 9.27
N GLY A 186 -0.23 8.68 8.92
CA GLY A 186 1.05 7.97 9.05
C GLY A 186 1.35 7.58 10.50
N ALA A 187 1.08 8.47 11.46
CA ALA A 187 1.24 8.17 12.88
C ALA A 187 0.34 7.02 13.35
N ALA A 188 -0.93 6.98 12.91
CA ALA A 188 -1.87 5.91 13.23
C ALA A 188 -1.44 4.56 12.61
N ILE A 189 -1.00 4.56 11.35
CA ILE A 189 -0.46 3.37 10.66
C ILE A 189 0.77 2.84 11.42
N ALA A 190 1.70 3.71 11.80
CA ALA A 190 2.89 3.30 12.54
C ALA A 190 2.56 2.74 13.94
N ALA A 191 1.60 3.34 14.64
CA ALA A 191 1.12 2.85 15.93
C ALA A 191 0.48 1.46 15.79
N HIS A 192 -0.30 1.24 14.73
CA HIS A 192 -0.87 -0.07 14.42
C HIS A 192 0.20 -1.11 14.05
N ALA A 193 1.21 -0.73 13.27
CA ALA A 193 2.31 -1.63 12.92
C ALA A 193 3.08 -2.09 14.17
N ARG A 194 3.40 -1.17 15.09
CA ARG A 194 4.01 -1.52 16.39
C ARG A 194 3.12 -2.46 17.21
N TRP A 195 1.81 -2.23 17.20
CA TRP A 195 0.87 -3.12 17.89
C TRP A 195 0.86 -4.53 17.26
N LEU A 196 0.86 -4.64 15.93
CA LEU A 196 0.94 -5.93 15.23
C LEU A 196 2.23 -6.68 15.57
N MET A 197 3.37 -6.00 15.68
CA MET A 197 4.65 -6.64 16.04
C MET A 197 4.63 -7.34 17.41
N THR A 198 3.69 -6.97 18.30
CA THR A 198 3.48 -7.66 19.58
C THR A 198 2.56 -8.88 19.48
N ARG A 199 2.19 -9.30 18.26
CA ARG A 199 1.29 -10.43 18.02
C ARG A 199 2.03 -11.61 17.42
N PRO A 200 1.73 -12.86 17.83
CA PRO A 200 2.42 -14.05 17.33
C PRO A 200 2.49 -14.15 15.81
N ALA A 201 1.43 -13.72 15.12
CA ALA A 201 1.35 -13.74 13.65
C ALA A 201 2.35 -12.81 12.94
N PHE A 202 2.95 -11.84 13.65
CA PHE A 202 3.88 -10.84 13.09
C PHE A 202 5.19 -10.74 13.90
N MET A 203 5.40 -11.58 14.90
CA MET A 203 6.67 -11.68 15.63
C MET A 203 7.70 -12.43 14.76
N GLY A 204 8.91 -11.87 14.62
CA GLY A 204 10.09 -12.59 14.09
C GLY A 204 10.39 -12.47 12.60
N THR A 205 9.82 -11.51 11.88
CA THR A 205 9.95 -11.38 10.41
C THR A 205 10.51 -10.03 9.94
N GLU A 206 11.23 -9.29 10.79
CA GLU A 206 12.00 -8.14 10.31
C GLU A 206 13.21 -8.63 9.51
N ALA A 207 13.17 -8.40 8.20
CA ALA A 207 14.24 -8.75 7.29
C ALA A 207 15.50 -7.91 7.56
N GLY A 208 16.62 -8.60 7.84
CA GLY A 208 17.94 -8.19 7.35
C GLY A 208 18.77 -7.25 8.22
N GLY A 209 19.29 -7.78 9.34
CA GLY A 209 20.43 -7.20 10.05
C GLY A 209 21.20 -8.28 10.82
N HIS A 210 22.31 -8.74 10.22
CA HIS A 210 23.36 -9.61 10.76
C HIS A 210 23.16 -11.13 10.73
N GLY A 211 24.15 -11.74 10.05
CA GLY A 211 24.29 -13.16 9.79
C GLY A 211 24.21 -14.04 11.03
N ARG A 212 23.50 -15.15 10.87
CA ARG A 212 23.84 -16.37 11.61
C ARG A 212 24.60 -17.27 10.65
N GLY A 213 25.91 -17.32 10.84
CA GLY A 213 26.75 -18.36 10.29
C GLY A 213 26.21 -19.71 10.72
N LEU A 214 26.01 -20.60 9.75
CA LEU A 214 25.86 -22.01 10.02
C LEU A 214 27.19 -22.52 10.59
N PRO A 215 27.22 -23.24 11.72
CA PRO A 215 28.43 -23.91 12.15
C PRO A 215 28.72 -25.03 11.15
N VAL A 216 29.86 -24.91 10.47
CA VAL A 216 30.49 -26.02 9.76
C VAL A 216 30.96 -27.01 10.83
N GLY A 217 30.13 -28.00 11.13
CA GLY A 217 30.54 -29.18 11.88
C GLY A 217 31.33 -30.09 10.95
N ARG A 218 32.65 -29.92 10.92
CA ARG A 218 33.58 -31.00 10.57
C ARG A 218 33.74 -31.90 11.79
N SER A 219 33.43 -33.17 11.66
CA SER A 219 34.24 -34.35 12.04
C SER A 219 33.47 -35.59 11.64
#